data_AF-A0A8D8E4A0-F1
#
_entry.id   AF-A0A8D8E4A0-F1
#
_cell.length_a   1.000
_cell.length_b   1.000
_cell.length_c   1.000
_cell.angle_alpha   90.00
_cell.angle_beta   90.00
_cell.angle_gamma   90.00
#
_symmetry.space_group_name_H-M   'P 1'
#
loop_
_entity.id
_entity.type
_entity.pdbx_description
1 polymer ?
#
loop_
_entity_poly.entity_id
_entity_poly.type
_entity_poly.pdbx_seq_one_letter_code
_entity_poly.pdbx_strand_id
1 'polypeptide(L)'
;MTTTELEDENYVIQIRAKLNEKNVKLWELPFYNPSTLEPVEPELEKLAKSFHEELSHVATGDCLHALRKLQQNALDRLKSKDEFTRTGVATLRVRAPTQGAANRHFDVKCKTADPARELATLVAAQVQVDVGRIKLVSAGKVLQLDRTLAEQNVRNGATVMALVLMQSAEAAQQESTTFDRVHKIRSDAEKIIDANDRSDFLSLEDQDGNALHLPKAEKKALLMALTLYEKGKAALRKENFEEALLLFLEADSDFRLCNSQLLHVVDNYALLNLDIAWTYLCLKNINQLPDAEQRLRLCEDKFRQSYGDNMRRVTAIKGTQQCSEKALLLRLHLLKAVLFFHQNKREEAEIMFQVVETELQSLRVDDGALSTLLDCGFELTESRIALRACSNNLETAIEFINSRRETVTTNEKKSKR
;
A
#
# COMPACT_ATOMS: atom_id res chain seq x y z
N MET A 1 15.13 -9.94 -6.98
CA MET A 1 15.54 -10.29 -5.61
C MET A 1 15.65 -11.78 -5.54
N THR A 2 16.85 -12.28 -5.30
CA THR A 2 17.09 -13.71 -5.02
C THR A 2 16.62 -14.02 -3.60
N THR A 3 16.33 -15.29 -3.30
CA THR A 3 15.94 -15.74 -1.95
C THR A 3 16.95 -15.27 -0.88
N THR A 4 18.23 -15.30 -1.22
CA THR A 4 19.35 -14.88 -0.36
C THR A 4 19.33 -13.40 -0.01
N GLU A 5 18.90 -12.52 -0.93
CA GLU A 5 18.79 -11.07 -0.64
C GLU A 5 17.65 -10.77 0.34
N LEU A 6 16.54 -11.52 0.26
CA LEU A 6 15.40 -11.38 1.17
C LEU A 6 15.75 -11.90 2.57
N GLU A 7 16.52 -12.98 2.65
CA GLU A 7 17.05 -13.53 3.90
C GLU A 7 18.01 -12.55 4.59
N ASP A 8 18.95 -11.94 3.84
CA ASP A 8 19.85 -10.92 4.38
C ASP A 8 19.09 -9.69 4.94
N GLU A 9 18.10 -9.17 4.20
CA GLU A 9 17.25 -8.09 4.72
C GLU A 9 16.50 -8.49 5.99
N ASN A 10 16.00 -9.73 6.03
CA ASN A 10 15.30 -10.28 7.18
C ASN A 10 16.21 -10.41 8.42
N TYR A 11 17.46 -10.82 8.24
CA TYR A 11 18.45 -10.89 9.33
C TYR A 11 18.80 -9.49 9.83
N VAL A 12 19.03 -8.53 8.94
CA VAL A 12 19.31 -7.14 9.32
C VAL A 12 18.18 -6.53 10.17
N ILE A 13 16.92 -6.83 9.86
CA ILE A 13 15.76 -6.38 10.65
C ILE A 13 15.79 -6.95 12.08
N GLN A 14 16.02 -8.25 12.22
CA GLN A 14 16.05 -8.94 13.52
C GLN A 14 17.23 -8.47 14.38
N ILE A 15 18.42 -8.41 13.79
CA ILE A 15 19.63 -7.95 14.48
C ILE A 15 19.49 -6.49 14.91
N ARG A 16 18.89 -5.62 14.09
CA ARG A 16 18.59 -4.24 14.48
C ARG A 16 17.67 -4.17 15.68
N ALA A 17 16.63 -5.01 15.73
CA ALA A 17 15.72 -5.04 16.88
C ALA A 17 16.45 -5.46 18.17
N LYS A 18 17.33 -6.47 18.10
CA LYS A 18 18.17 -6.89 19.23
C LYS A 18 19.14 -5.82 19.72
N LEU A 19 19.75 -5.07 18.80
CA LEU A 19 20.57 -3.91 19.15
C LEU A 19 19.76 -2.85 19.90
N ASN A 20 18.55 -2.55 19.43
CA ASN A 20 17.67 -1.57 20.08
C ASN A 20 17.21 -2.04 21.46
N GLU A 21 16.83 -3.32 21.60
CA GLU A 21 16.43 -3.95 22.87
C GLU A 21 17.54 -3.84 23.92
N LYS A 22 18.79 -4.12 23.53
CA LYS A 22 19.97 -4.05 24.39
C LYS A 22 20.62 -2.66 24.44
N ASN A 23 20.03 -1.68 23.76
CA ASN A 23 20.55 -0.31 23.64
C ASN A 23 22.03 -0.23 23.20
N VAL A 24 22.42 -1.11 22.27
CA VAL A 24 23.79 -1.21 21.76
C VAL A 24 24.00 -0.22 20.61
N LYS A 25 25.02 0.61 20.73
CA LYS A 25 25.43 1.55 19.69
C LYS A 25 26.70 1.08 19.01
N LEU A 26 26.59 0.73 17.72
CA LEU A 26 27.70 0.17 16.97
C LEU A 26 28.77 1.21 16.56
N TRP A 27 28.48 2.50 16.68
CA TRP A 27 29.37 3.60 16.30
C TRP A 27 30.14 4.21 17.48
N GLU A 28 30.04 3.61 18.67
CA GLU A 28 30.72 4.02 19.90
C GLU A 28 31.58 2.86 20.42
N LEU A 29 32.44 3.12 21.41
CA LEU A 29 33.14 2.06 22.14
C LEU A 29 32.12 1.15 22.83
N PRO A 30 32.36 -0.17 22.89
CA PRO A 30 33.56 -0.89 22.49
C PRO A 30 33.59 -1.35 21.01
N PHE A 31 32.59 -1.03 20.19
CA PHE A 31 32.41 -1.61 18.85
C PHE A 31 33.07 -0.81 17.72
N TYR A 32 33.29 0.48 17.94
CA TYR A 32 33.96 1.38 17.01
C TYR A 32 34.89 2.30 17.78
N ASN A 33 36.11 2.50 17.29
CA ASN A 33 37.08 3.40 17.90
C ASN A 33 37.08 4.75 17.16
N PRO A 34 36.55 5.84 17.75
CA PRO A 34 36.50 7.15 17.09
C PRO A 34 37.89 7.75 16.80
N SER A 35 38.92 7.34 17.55
CA SER A 35 40.28 7.86 17.40
C SER A 35 41.01 7.24 16.21
N THR A 36 40.80 5.95 15.94
CA THR A 36 41.39 5.25 14.80
C THR A 36 40.47 5.17 13.59
N LEU A 37 39.19 5.54 13.76
CA LEU A 37 38.12 5.44 12.75
C LEU A 37 37.86 4.01 12.25
N GLU A 38 38.19 3.01 13.08
CA GLU A 38 38.11 1.59 12.72
C GLU A 38 37.09 0.81 13.57
N PRO A 39 36.39 -0.17 12.97
CA PRO A 39 35.63 -1.18 13.70
C PRO A 39 36.51 -2.02 14.62
N VAL A 40 35.99 -2.36 15.80
CA VAL A 40 36.63 -3.30 16.71
C VAL A 40 36.09 -4.70 16.43
N GLU A 41 36.68 -5.37 15.44
CA GLU A 41 36.22 -6.68 14.93
C GLU A 41 36.03 -7.76 16.02
N PRO A 42 36.94 -7.93 17.02
CA PRO A 42 36.75 -8.94 18.06
C PRO A 42 35.48 -8.74 18.91
N GLU A 43 35.07 -7.49 19.13
CA GLU A 43 33.87 -7.17 19.89
C GLU A 43 32.60 -7.36 19.04
N LEU A 44 32.67 -7.08 17.75
CA LEU A 44 31.60 -7.40 16.80
C LEU A 44 31.39 -8.92 16.68
N GLU A 45 32.45 -9.72 16.64
CA GLU A 45 32.37 -11.18 16.61
C GLU A 45 31.77 -11.76 17.89
N LYS A 46 32.13 -11.23 19.06
CA LYS A 46 31.50 -11.62 20.33
C LYS A 46 30.00 -11.29 20.34
N LEU A 47 29.63 -10.10 19.87
CA LEU A 47 28.23 -9.70 19.76
C LEU A 47 27.45 -10.59 18.78
N ALA A 48 28.05 -10.92 17.63
CA ALA A 48 27.47 -11.82 16.64
C ALA A 48 27.20 -13.22 17.22
N LYS A 49 28.11 -13.75 18.04
CA LYS A 49 27.93 -15.04 18.73
C LYS A 49 26.78 -14.97 19.74
N SER A 50 26.73 -13.92 20.57
CA SER A 50 25.63 -13.72 21.52
C SER A 50 24.28 -13.62 20.81
N PHE A 51 24.21 -12.95 19.65
CA PHE A 51 22.97 -12.86 18.88
C PHE A 51 22.60 -14.16 18.19
N HIS A 52 23.57 -14.96 17.75
CA HIS A 52 23.32 -16.32 17.25
C HIS A 52 22.74 -17.24 18.33
N GLU A 53 23.23 -17.15 19.57
CA GLU A 53 22.68 -17.92 20.69
C GLU A 53 21.21 -17.58 20.95
N GLU A 54 20.83 -16.31 20.86
CA GLU A 54 19.44 -15.86 21.01
C GLU A 54 18.57 -16.11 19.76
N LEU A 55 19.18 -16.06 18.57
CA LEU A 55 18.54 -16.23 17.27
C LEU A 55 19.11 -17.48 16.59
N SER A 56 18.82 -18.66 17.15
CA SER A 56 19.46 -19.93 16.75
C SER A 56 19.27 -20.29 15.26
N HIS A 57 18.32 -19.67 14.56
CA HIS A 57 18.08 -19.82 13.12
C HIS A 57 18.93 -18.90 12.23
N VAL A 58 19.70 -17.97 12.79
CA VAL A 58 20.58 -17.05 12.05
C VAL A 58 22.03 -17.44 12.34
N ALA A 59 22.81 -17.83 11.33
CA ALA A 59 24.19 -18.23 11.55
C ALA A 59 25.06 -17.06 12.06
N THR A 60 26.11 -17.35 12.83
CA THR A 60 27.02 -16.31 13.35
C THR A 60 27.62 -15.44 12.26
N GLY A 61 27.93 -16.02 11.08
CA GLY A 61 28.44 -15.28 9.93
C GLY A 61 27.45 -14.23 9.41
N ASP A 62 26.16 -14.59 9.33
CA ASP A 62 25.10 -13.68 8.89
C ASP A 62 24.80 -12.61 9.94
N CYS A 63 24.84 -12.96 11.24
CA CYS A 63 24.79 -11.98 12.33
C CYS A 63 25.91 -10.94 12.19
N LEU A 64 27.14 -11.39 11.96
CA LEU A 64 28.30 -10.50 11.79
C LEU A 64 28.17 -9.63 10.54
N HIS A 65 27.72 -10.20 9.42
CA HIS A 65 27.45 -9.45 8.20
C HIS A 65 26.40 -8.35 8.42
N ALA A 66 25.28 -8.70 9.06
CA ALA A 66 24.23 -7.76 9.41
C ALA A 66 24.72 -6.65 10.37
N LEU A 67 25.53 -7.00 11.37
CA LEU A 67 26.14 -6.04 12.29
C LEU A 67 27.05 -5.04 11.56
N ARG A 68 27.95 -5.51 10.68
CA ARG A 68 28.83 -4.64 9.89
C ARG A 68 28.02 -3.70 8.99
N LYS A 69 26.99 -4.23 8.32
CA LYS A 69 26.07 -3.44 7.49
C LYS A 69 25.34 -2.37 8.32
N LEU A 70 24.87 -2.70 9.52
CA LEU A 70 24.20 -1.75 10.42
C LEU A 70 25.17 -0.70 10.97
N GLN A 71 26.39 -1.09 11.32
CA GLN A 71 27.44 -0.18 11.77
C GLN A 71 27.79 0.84 10.69
N GLN A 72 28.05 0.37 9.46
CA GLN A 72 28.34 1.23 8.32
C GLN A 72 27.21 2.23 8.08
N ASN A 73 25.96 1.75 8.04
CA ASN A 73 24.78 2.60 7.89
C ASN A 73 24.66 3.67 8.98
N ALA A 74 25.03 3.34 10.23
CA ALA A 74 24.99 4.30 11.34
C ALA A 74 26.10 5.36 11.21
N LEU A 75 27.32 4.95 10.84
CA LEU A 75 28.44 5.86 10.58
C LEU A 75 28.13 6.82 9.42
N ASP A 76 27.54 6.32 8.34
CA ASP A 76 27.15 7.14 7.20
C ASP A 76 26.05 8.14 7.58
N ARG A 77 25.10 7.73 8.42
CA ARG A 77 24.09 8.66 8.99
C ARG A 77 24.72 9.76 9.82
N LEU A 78 25.70 9.44 10.68
CA LEU A 78 26.42 10.44 11.47
C LEU A 78 27.15 11.44 10.58
N LYS A 79 27.94 10.95 9.61
CA LYS A 79 28.61 11.78 8.61
C LYS A 79 27.64 12.69 7.87
N SER A 80 26.48 12.17 7.43
CA SER A 80 25.46 12.97 6.73
C SER A 80 24.85 14.06 7.63
N LYS A 81 24.72 13.79 8.93
CA LYS A 81 24.16 14.73 9.90
C LYS A 81 25.17 15.85 10.19
N ASP A 82 26.44 15.52 10.33
CA ASP A 82 27.51 16.49 10.55
C ASP A 82 27.69 17.37 9.31
N GLU A 83 27.64 16.78 8.11
CA GLU A 83 27.68 17.51 6.83
C GLU A 83 26.49 18.46 6.68
N PHE A 84 25.27 18.01 6.99
CA PHE A 84 24.08 18.85 6.98
C PHE A 84 24.19 20.03 7.96
N THR A 85 24.69 19.77 9.17
CA THR A 85 24.87 20.82 10.18
C THR A 85 25.90 21.86 9.75
N ARG A 86 26.98 21.43 9.07
CA ARG A 86 28.06 22.31 8.62
C ARG A 86 27.75 23.09 7.34
N THR A 87 27.03 22.47 6.40
CA THR A 87 26.89 22.98 5.03
C THR A 87 25.45 23.31 4.61
N GLY A 88 24.46 22.84 5.37
CA GLY A 88 23.04 22.90 5.00
C GLY A 88 22.63 21.94 3.88
N VAL A 89 23.53 21.08 3.39
CA VAL A 89 23.24 20.09 2.33
C VAL A 89 22.66 18.82 2.96
N ALA A 90 21.43 18.49 2.61
CA ALA A 90 20.76 17.29 3.08
C ALA A 90 21.16 16.08 2.23
N THR A 91 21.27 14.93 2.88
CA THR A 91 21.41 13.63 2.23
C THR A 91 20.06 12.93 2.24
N LEU A 92 19.48 12.74 1.06
CA LEU A 92 18.20 12.06 0.87
C LEU A 92 18.42 10.65 0.36
N ARG A 93 17.67 9.68 0.89
CA ARG A 93 17.76 8.29 0.45
C ARG A 93 16.75 8.04 -0.64
N VAL A 94 17.21 7.79 -1.85
CA VAL A 94 16.35 7.60 -3.02
C VAL A 94 16.16 6.12 -3.29
N ARG A 95 14.90 5.72 -3.49
CA ARG A 95 14.55 4.37 -3.97
C ARG A 95 13.81 4.47 -5.29
N ALA A 96 14.36 3.87 -6.34
CA ALA A 96 13.72 3.79 -7.64
C ALA A 96 13.27 2.34 -7.90
N PRO A 97 12.00 1.99 -7.63
CA PRO A 97 11.47 0.70 -8.06
C PRO A 97 11.46 0.66 -9.59
N THR A 98 11.85 -0.47 -10.16
CA THR A 98 11.88 -0.67 -11.62
C THR A 98 11.20 -2.00 -11.94
N GLN A 99 10.09 -1.96 -12.67
CA GLN A 99 9.40 -3.19 -13.09
C GLN A 99 10.32 -4.04 -13.96
N GLY A 100 10.48 -5.33 -13.63
CA GLY A 100 11.33 -6.25 -14.37
C GLY A 100 12.84 -6.11 -14.10
N ALA A 101 13.29 -5.21 -13.22
CA ALA A 101 14.69 -5.09 -12.82
C ALA A 101 14.85 -5.01 -11.28
N ALA A 102 16.09 -5.07 -10.80
CA ALA A 102 16.38 -4.86 -9.39
C ALA A 102 16.09 -3.40 -9.00
N ASN A 103 15.42 -3.22 -7.85
CA ASN A 103 15.19 -1.90 -7.28
C ASN A 103 16.52 -1.19 -7.03
N ARG A 104 16.63 0.08 -7.43
CA ARG A 104 17.83 0.88 -7.19
C ARG A 104 17.68 1.66 -5.89
N HIS A 105 18.75 1.67 -5.09
CA HIS A 105 18.84 2.39 -3.83
C HIS A 105 20.13 3.18 -3.79
N PHE A 106 20.05 4.50 -3.61
CA PHE A 106 21.21 5.39 -3.60
C PHE A 106 20.90 6.67 -2.84
N ASP A 107 21.94 7.34 -2.38
CA ASP A 107 21.83 8.62 -1.68
C ASP A 107 22.05 9.79 -2.64
N VAL A 108 21.25 10.85 -2.49
CA VAL A 108 21.36 12.09 -3.26
C VAL A 108 21.55 13.25 -2.30
N LYS A 109 22.52 14.12 -2.61
CA LYS A 109 22.81 15.33 -1.85
C LYS A 109 22.17 16.55 -2.51
N CYS A 110 21.36 17.29 -1.77
CA CYS A 110 20.72 18.53 -2.24
C CYS A 110 20.39 19.44 -1.05
N LYS A 111 20.25 20.75 -1.25
CA LYS A 111 19.81 21.62 -0.15
C LYS A 111 18.30 21.52 -0.01
N THR A 112 17.80 21.56 1.22
CA THR A 112 16.35 21.53 1.45
C THR A 112 15.65 22.81 1.01
N ALA A 113 16.39 23.90 0.83
CA ALA A 113 15.87 25.16 0.30
C ALA A 113 15.67 25.15 -1.23
N ASP A 114 16.29 24.20 -1.93
CA ASP A 114 16.21 24.12 -3.38
C ASP A 114 14.84 23.55 -3.83
N PRO A 115 14.35 23.92 -5.03
CA PRO A 115 13.13 23.36 -5.58
C PRO A 115 13.27 21.86 -5.86
N ALA A 116 12.17 21.10 -5.71
CA ALA A 116 12.20 19.65 -5.90
C ALA A 116 12.60 19.22 -7.33
N ARG A 117 12.55 20.13 -8.32
CA ARG A 117 13.10 19.94 -9.67
C ARG A 117 14.60 19.61 -9.67
N GLU A 118 15.38 20.19 -8.76
CA GLU A 118 16.81 19.91 -8.68
C GLU A 118 17.06 18.49 -8.21
N LEU A 119 16.34 18.05 -7.17
CA LEU A 119 16.36 16.66 -6.73
C LEU A 119 15.94 15.71 -7.86
N ALA A 120 14.88 16.04 -8.61
CA ALA A 120 14.43 15.23 -9.74
C ALA A 120 15.51 15.11 -10.82
N THR A 121 16.27 16.18 -11.08
CA THR A 121 17.38 16.19 -12.04
C THR A 121 18.53 15.29 -11.58
N LEU A 122 18.90 15.36 -10.31
CA LEU A 122 19.94 14.50 -9.75
C LEU A 122 19.55 13.02 -9.79
N VAL A 123 18.31 12.71 -9.44
CA VAL A 123 17.76 11.36 -9.51
C VAL A 123 17.69 10.87 -10.96
N ALA A 124 17.24 11.72 -11.90
CA ALA A 124 17.17 11.41 -13.32
C ALA A 124 18.53 11.03 -13.91
N ALA A 125 19.57 11.78 -13.55
CA ALA A 125 20.94 11.47 -13.95
C ALA A 125 21.41 10.09 -13.41
N GLN A 126 21.11 9.77 -12.16
CA GLN A 126 21.49 8.50 -11.53
C GLN A 126 20.73 7.30 -12.11
N VAL A 127 19.46 7.50 -12.46
CA VAL A 127 18.60 6.45 -13.01
C VAL A 127 18.76 6.33 -14.54
N GLN A 128 19.39 7.32 -15.18
CA GLN A 128 19.60 7.43 -16.63
C GLN A 128 18.28 7.57 -17.41
N VAL A 129 17.40 8.44 -16.94
CA VAL A 129 16.13 8.76 -17.61
C VAL A 129 15.95 10.27 -17.66
N ASP A 130 15.03 10.75 -18.51
CA ASP A 130 14.67 12.16 -18.56
C ASP A 130 13.94 12.61 -17.27
N VAL A 131 14.14 13.87 -16.87
CA VAL A 131 13.53 14.45 -15.66
C VAL A 131 12.00 14.37 -15.71
N GLY A 132 11.40 14.55 -16.88
CA GLY A 132 9.96 14.46 -17.09
C GLY A 132 9.39 13.05 -16.86
N ARG A 133 10.25 12.03 -16.82
CA ARG A 133 9.87 10.62 -16.60
C ARG A 133 10.00 10.17 -15.15
N ILE A 134 10.30 11.10 -14.24
CA ILE A 134 10.44 10.79 -12.81
C ILE A 134 9.37 11.49 -12.00
N LYS A 135 8.72 10.71 -11.13
CA LYS A 135 7.92 11.25 -10.03
C LYS A 135 8.54 10.92 -8.70
N LEU A 136 8.75 11.97 -7.91
CA LEU A 136 9.25 11.86 -6.56
C LEU A 136 8.07 11.79 -5.59
N VAL A 137 8.06 10.78 -4.74
CA VAL A 137 7.05 10.58 -3.70
C VAL A 137 7.74 10.52 -2.35
N SER A 138 7.30 11.35 -1.41
CA SER A 138 7.81 11.39 -0.04
C SER A 138 6.65 11.41 0.93
N ALA A 139 6.71 10.58 1.99
CA ALA A 139 5.67 10.47 3.01
C ALA A 139 4.23 10.44 2.46
N GLY A 140 3.98 9.55 1.49
CA GLY A 140 2.66 9.42 0.85
C GLY A 140 2.19 10.60 -0.01
N LYS A 141 3.07 11.54 -0.39
CA LYS A 141 2.73 12.69 -1.24
C LYS A 141 3.65 12.78 -2.45
N VAL A 142 3.07 13.06 -3.60
CA VAL A 142 3.83 13.38 -4.82
C VAL A 142 4.42 14.79 -4.65
N LEU A 143 5.73 14.92 -4.83
CA LEU A 143 6.42 16.21 -4.72
C LEU A 143 6.12 17.09 -5.94
N GLN A 144 5.82 18.36 -5.67
CA GLN A 144 5.66 19.42 -6.65
C GLN A 144 7.04 19.99 -7.00
N LEU A 145 7.40 19.96 -8.28
CA LEU A 145 8.74 20.31 -8.76
C LEU A 145 9.10 21.79 -8.53
N ASP A 146 8.09 22.68 -8.51
CA ASP A 146 8.28 24.13 -8.38
C ASP A 146 8.33 24.61 -6.92
N ARG A 147 8.02 23.74 -5.96
CA ARG A 147 8.09 24.04 -4.53
C ARG A 147 9.39 23.53 -3.93
N THR A 148 9.83 24.18 -2.85
CA THR A 148 11.05 23.76 -2.16
C THR A 148 10.85 22.42 -1.46
N LEU A 149 11.96 21.71 -1.22
CA LEU A 149 11.92 20.44 -0.48
C LEU A 149 11.47 20.66 0.98
N ALA A 150 11.90 21.75 1.60
CA ALA A 150 11.54 22.13 2.97
C ALA A 150 10.03 22.39 3.13
N GLU A 151 9.41 23.13 2.21
CA GLU A 151 7.95 23.39 2.20
C GLU A 151 7.12 22.10 2.14
N GLN A 152 7.69 21.06 1.54
CA GLN A 152 7.05 19.76 1.33
C GLN A 152 7.41 18.75 2.43
N ASN A 153 8.00 19.21 3.55
CA ASN A 153 8.45 18.40 4.68
C ASN A 153 9.52 17.34 4.35
N VAL A 154 10.32 17.57 3.31
CA VAL A 154 11.48 16.72 3.00
C VAL A 154 12.67 17.22 3.83
N ARG A 155 13.06 16.45 4.84
CA ARG A 155 14.14 16.77 5.79
C ARG A 155 15.41 15.97 5.48
N ASN A 156 16.53 16.31 6.11
CA ASN A 156 17.75 15.51 6.04
C ASN A 156 17.49 14.05 6.46
N GLY A 157 17.99 13.10 5.66
CA GLY A 157 17.78 11.68 5.88
C GLY A 157 16.39 11.16 5.49
N ALA A 158 15.53 12.00 4.91
CA ALA A 158 14.23 11.58 4.39
C ALA A 158 14.41 10.57 3.24
N THR A 159 13.46 9.65 3.15
CA THR A 159 13.40 8.70 2.05
C THR A 159 12.47 9.24 0.97
N VAL A 160 12.95 9.26 -0.27
CA VAL A 160 12.18 9.65 -1.44
C VAL A 160 12.09 8.47 -2.39
N MET A 161 10.88 8.13 -2.82
CA MET A 161 10.66 7.15 -3.88
C MET A 161 10.68 7.88 -5.22
N ALA A 162 11.44 7.36 -6.18
CA ALA A 162 11.51 7.85 -7.55
C ALA A 162 10.82 6.85 -8.48
N LEU A 163 9.56 7.12 -8.83
CA LEU A 163 8.83 6.32 -9.80
C LEU A 163 9.35 6.65 -11.21
N VAL A 164 9.91 5.65 -11.87
CA VAL A 164 10.40 5.73 -13.25
C VAL A 164 9.26 5.31 -14.16
N LEU A 165 8.81 6.21 -15.01
CA LEU A 165 7.66 5.96 -15.87
C LEU A 165 8.13 5.31 -17.17
N MET A 166 7.99 3.98 -17.29
CA MET A 166 8.33 3.21 -18.50
C MET A 166 7.17 3.18 -19.52
N GLN A 167 7.53 3.09 -20.81
CA GLN A 167 6.61 2.80 -21.90
C GLN A 167 6.45 1.28 -22.06
N SER A 168 5.25 0.79 -22.38
CA SER A 168 5.14 -0.50 -23.07
C SER A 168 5.56 -0.33 -24.53
N ALA A 169 6.07 -1.38 -25.17
CA ALA A 169 6.48 -1.34 -26.58
C ALA A 169 5.35 -0.89 -27.54
N GLU A 170 4.09 -1.10 -27.15
CA GLU A 170 2.89 -0.63 -27.88
C GLU A 170 2.55 0.85 -27.60
N ALA A 171 2.94 1.38 -26.43
CA ALA A 171 2.74 2.78 -26.06
C ALA A 171 3.80 3.72 -26.64
N ALA A 172 4.90 3.20 -27.19
CA ALA A 172 5.94 4.01 -27.85
C ALA A 172 5.46 4.67 -29.16
N GLN A 173 4.35 4.22 -29.75
CA GLN A 173 3.72 4.85 -30.92
C GLN A 173 2.75 6.00 -30.57
N GLN A 174 2.43 6.19 -29.28
CA GLN A 174 1.70 7.37 -28.80
C GLN A 174 2.58 8.06 -27.76
N GLU A 175 3.24 9.15 -28.13
CA GLU A 175 4.02 10.01 -27.23
C GLU A 175 3.14 10.60 -26.12
N SER A 176 2.85 9.80 -25.11
CA SER A 176 2.23 10.21 -23.86
C SER A 176 2.95 9.43 -22.78
N THR A 177 3.82 10.11 -22.05
CA THR A 177 4.41 9.55 -20.83
C THR A 177 3.28 9.13 -19.87
N THR A 178 3.53 8.19 -18.95
CA THR A 178 2.54 7.88 -17.90
C THR A 178 2.12 9.14 -17.12
N PHE A 179 3.00 10.13 -17.05
CA PHE A 179 2.71 11.47 -16.51
C PHE A 179 1.66 12.20 -17.35
N ASP A 180 1.85 12.29 -18.66
CA ASP A 180 0.88 12.89 -19.58
C ASP A 180 -0.45 12.15 -19.51
N ARG A 181 -0.41 10.82 -19.33
CA ARG A 181 -1.62 10.01 -19.17
C ARG A 181 -2.36 10.34 -17.89
N VAL A 182 -1.68 10.39 -16.74
CA VAL A 182 -2.32 10.76 -15.46
C VAL A 182 -2.86 12.18 -15.51
N HIS A 183 -2.09 13.14 -16.02
CA HIS A 183 -2.55 14.53 -16.21
C HIS A 183 -3.71 14.64 -17.19
N LYS A 184 -3.66 13.92 -18.30
CA LYS A 184 -4.74 13.87 -19.28
C LYS A 184 -5.99 13.25 -18.69
N ILE A 185 -5.87 12.15 -17.95
CA ILE A 185 -6.98 11.52 -17.23
C ILE A 185 -7.62 12.54 -16.27
N ARG A 186 -6.80 13.28 -15.49
CA ARG A 186 -7.29 14.31 -14.58
C ARG A 186 -7.98 15.46 -15.33
N SER A 187 -7.37 15.98 -16.39
CA SER A 187 -7.92 17.09 -17.19
C SER A 187 -9.22 16.69 -17.90
N ASP A 188 -9.28 15.48 -18.44
CA ASP A 188 -10.47 14.95 -19.10
C ASP A 188 -11.58 14.69 -18.09
N ALA A 189 -11.25 14.15 -16.91
CA ALA A 189 -12.20 14.02 -15.79
C ALA A 189 -12.75 15.39 -15.37
N GLU A 190 -11.89 16.41 -15.26
CA GLU A 190 -12.31 17.76 -14.89
C GLU A 190 -13.29 18.35 -15.91
N LYS A 191 -12.99 18.23 -17.20
CA LYS A 191 -13.89 18.69 -18.29
C LYS A 191 -15.24 17.98 -18.24
N ILE A 192 -15.27 16.67 -17.98
CA ILE A 192 -16.52 15.89 -17.89
C ILE A 192 -17.34 16.34 -16.68
N ILE A 193 -16.69 16.55 -15.53
CA ILE A 193 -17.37 16.99 -14.30
C ILE A 193 -17.92 18.41 -14.48
N ASP A 194 -17.13 19.33 -15.02
CA ASP A 194 -17.54 20.73 -15.22
C ASP A 194 -18.64 20.86 -16.29
N ALA A 195 -18.63 20.02 -17.33
CA ALA A 195 -19.69 19.97 -18.32
C ALA A 195 -21.02 19.45 -17.73
N ASN A 196 -20.93 18.50 -16.78
CA ASN A 196 -22.09 17.85 -16.16
C ASN A 196 -22.62 18.56 -14.91
N ASP A 197 -21.92 19.56 -14.35
CA ASP A 197 -22.45 20.41 -13.28
C ASP A 197 -23.69 21.21 -13.72
N ARG A 198 -23.99 21.24 -15.02
CA ARG A 198 -25.16 21.90 -15.63
C ARG A 198 -26.34 20.96 -15.90
N SER A 199 -26.17 19.64 -15.82
CA SER A 199 -27.13 18.65 -16.36
C SER A 199 -27.67 17.65 -15.34
N ASP A 200 -27.34 17.77 -14.05
CA ASP A 200 -27.68 16.80 -12.97
C ASP A 200 -27.33 15.33 -13.29
N PHE A 201 -26.50 15.09 -14.32
CA PHE A 201 -26.20 13.77 -14.87
C PHE A 201 -25.35 12.89 -13.92
N LEU A 202 -24.65 13.51 -12.97
CA LEU A 202 -23.95 12.84 -11.86
C LEU A 202 -24.60 13.24 -10.54
N SER A 203 -25.75 12.61 -10.25
CA SER A 203 -26.28 12.55 -8.89
C SER A 203 -25.40 11.62 -8.07
N LEU A 204 -24.97 12.09 -6.90
CA LEU A 204 -24.25 11.26 -5.94
C LEU A 204 -25.28 10.61 -5.04
N GLU A 205 -25.15 9.31 -4.83
CA GLU A 205 -26.03 8.55 -3.94
C GLU A 205 -25.21 7.99 -2.76
N ASP A 206 -25.85 7.86 -1.60
CA ASP A 206 -25.28 7.10 -0.49
C ASP A 206 -25.42 5.58 -0.68
N GLN A 207 -25.00 4.80 0.31
CA GLN A 207 -25.08 3.33 0.26
C GLN A 207 -26.52 2.79 0.25
N ASP A 208 -27.50 3.64 0.58
CA ASP A 208 -28.93 3.33 0.65
C ASP A 208 -29.70 3.88 -0.58
N GLY A 209 -28.99 4.50 -1.54
CA GLY A 209 -29.57 5.05 -2.77
C GLY A 209 -30.17 6.45 -2.62
N ASN A 210 -29.92 7.15 -1.52
CA ASN A 210 -30.43 8.51 -1.32
C ASN A 210 -29.50 9.53 -1.96
N ALA A 211 -30.08 10.52 -2.63
CA ALA A 211 -29.31 11.61 -3.23
C ALA A 211 -28.57 12.44 -2.17
N LEU A 212 -27.30 12.74 -2.44
CA LEU A 212 -26.41 13.50 -1.58
C LEU A 212 -26.33 14.95 -2.03
N HIS A 213 -26.76 15.85 -1.15
CA HIS A 213 -26.66 17.28 -1.36
C HIS A 213 -25.35 17.82 -0.76
N LEU A 214 -24.35 17.97 -1.62
CA LEU A 214 -23.02 18.48 -1.26
C LEU A 214 -22.78 19.90 -1.83
N PRO A 215 -21.99 20.74 -1.14
CA PRO A 215 -21.48 21.98 -1.73
C PRO A 215 -20.74 21.71 -3.04
N LYS A 216 -20.85 22.61 -4.03
CA LYS A 216 -20.27 22.41 -5.37
C LYS A 216 -18.79 22.05 -5.38
N ALA A 217 -17.98 22.74 -4.57
CA ALA A 217 -16.55 22.49 -4.48
C ALA A 217 -16.25 21.07 -3.95
N GLU A 218 -17.03 20.62 -2.96
CA GLU A 218 -16.91 19.30 -2.37
C GLU A 218 -17.43 18.21 -3.31
N LYS A 219 -18.56 18.45 -3.99
CA LYS A 219 -19.08 17.56 -5.04
C LYS A 219 -18.04 17.37 -6.15
N LYS A 220 -17.40 18.45 -6.63
CA LYS A 220 -16.35 18.39 -7.66
C LYS A 220 -15.14 17.59 -7.16
N ALA A 221 -14.67 17.84 -5.95
CA ALA A 221 -13.54 17.11 -5.35
C ALA A 221 -13.85 15.61 -5.21
N LEU A 222 -15.04 15.26 -4.72
CA LEU A 222 -15.47 13.87 -4.56
C LEU A 222 -15.59 13.15 -5.91
N LEU A 223 -16.21 13.77 -6.90
CA LEU A 223 -16.32 13.19 -8.25
C LEU A 223 -14.96 12.99 -8.90
N MET A 224 -14.04 13.95 -8.72
CA MET A 224 -12.66 13.82 -9.18
C MET A 224 -11.98 12.62 -8.50
N ALA A 225 -12.07 12.54 -7.17
CA ALA A 225 -11.46 11.48 -6.40
C ALA A 225 -11.97 10.09 -6.81
N LEU A 226 -13.29 9.93 -6.98
CA LEU A 226 -13.91 8.68 -7.44
C LEU A 226 -13.48 8.30 -8.86
N THR A 227 -13.44 9.28 -9.77
CA THR A 227 -13.04 9.05 -11.17
C THR A 227 -11.59 8.58 -11.25
N LEU A 228 -10.69 9.27 -10.54
CA LEU A 228 -9.28 8.90 -10.47
C LEU A 228 -9.08 7.54 -9.80
N TYR A 229 -9.83 7.25 -8.74
CA TYR A 229 -9.79 5.96 -8.07
C TYR A 229 -10.19 4.80 -9.01
N GLU A 230 -11.27 4.94 -9.78
CA GLU A 230 -11.67 3.94 -10.78
C GLU A 230 -10.62 3.73 -11.87
N LYS A 231 -9.99 4.81 -12.35
CA LYS A 231 -8.88 4.72 -13.32
C LYS A 231 -7.66 4.05 -12.70
N GLY A 232 -7.34 4.34 -11.43
CA GLY A 232 -6.28 3.68 -10.68
C GLY A 232 -6.54 2.18 -10.54
N LYS A 233 -7.77 1.77 -10.23
CA LYS A 233 -8.15 0.33 -10.20
C LYS A 233 -7.99 -0.34 -11.56
N ALA A 234 -8.31 0.36 -12.66
CA ALA A 234 -8.09 -0.17 -14.00
C ALA A 234 -6.59 -0.36 -14.31
N ALA A 235 -5.73 0.57 -13.89
CA ALA A 235 -4.27 0.42 -13.99
C ALA A 235 -3.75 -0.73 -13.12
N LEU A 236 -4.28 -0.86 -11.90
CA LEU A 236 -3.92 -1.93 -10.97
C LEU A 236 -4.25 -3.33 -11.52
N ARG A 237 -5.41 -3.50 -12.17
CA ARG A 237 -5.79 -4.77 -12.84
C ARG A 237 -4.88 -5.13 -14.02
N LYS A 238 -4.21 -4.14 -14.61
CA LYS A 238 -3.20 -4.33 -15.66
C LYS A 238 -1.79 -4.46 -15.10
N GLU A 239 -1.64 -4.57 -13.78
CA GLU A 239 -0.36 -4.65 -13.06
C GLU A 239 0.56 -3.43 -13.29
N ASN A 240 0.00 -2.29 -13.75
CA ASN A 240 0.74 -1.04 -13.86
C ASN A 240 0.72 -0.32 -12.51
N PHE A 241 1.54 -0.81 -11.58
CA PHE A 241 1.56 -0.35 -10.20
C PHE A 241 2.01 1.11 -10.05
N GLU A 242 2.90 1.61 -10.91
CA GLU A 242 3.35 3.00 -10.89
C GLU A 242 2.24 3.98 -11.28
N GLU A 243 1.52 3.70 -12.38
CA GLU A 243 0.37 4.52 -12.80
C GLU A 243 -0.75 4.45 -11.77
N ALA A 244 -1.04 3.25 -11.25
CA ALA A 244 -2.05 3.06 -10.21
C ALA A 244 -1.72 3.88 -8.96
N LEU A 245 -0.48 3.84 -8.47
CA LEU A 245 -0.10 4.60 -7.28
C LEU A 245 -0.24 6.11 -7.49
N LEU A 246 0.20 6.64 -8.64
CA LEU A 246 0.05 8.07 -8.92
C LEU A 246 -1.41 8.50 -8.93
N LEU A 247 -2.28 7.75 -9.62
CA LEU A 247 -3.73 8.01 -9.65
C LEU A 247 -4.34 7.93 -8.25
N PHE A 248 -3.93 6.94 -7.44
CA PHE A 248 -4.42 6.79 -6.08
C PHE A 248 -3.97 7.94 -5.16
N LEU A 249 -2.73 8.40 -5.26
CA LEU A 249 -2.24 9.54 -4.46
C LEU A 249 -2.91 10.86 -4.84
N GLU A 250 -3.24 11.05 -6.12
CA GLU A 250 -4.05 12.18 -6.56
C GLU A 250 -5.49 12.10 -6.04
N ALA A 251 -6.13 10.93 -6.17
CA ALA A 251 -7.45 10.69 -5.60
C ALA A 251 -7.48 10.94 -4.08
N ASP A 252 -6.44 10.51 -3.36
CA ASP A 252 -6.27 10.71 -1.92
C ASP A 252 -6.14 12.20 -1.56
N SER A 253 -5.49 12.99 -2.41
CA SER A 253 -5.47 14.45 -2.27
C SER A 253 -6.86 15.06 -2.41
N ASP A 254 -7.64 14.63 -3.41
CA ASP A 254 -8.98 15.15 -3.66
C ASP A 254 -10.00 14.69 -2.60
N PHE A 255 -9.91 13.44 -2.13
CA PHE A 255 -10.72 12.96 -0.99
C PHE A 255 -10.47 13.80 0.26
N ARG A 256 -9.23 14.18 0.56
CA ARG A 256 -8.89 15.02 1.73
C ARG A 256 -9.44 16.44 1.66
N LEU A 257 -9.81 16.93 0.47
CA LEU A 257 -10.48 18.23 0.32
C LEU A 257 -11.98 18.16 0.67
N CYS A 258 -12.54 16.95 0.73
CA CYS A 258 -13.91 16.73 1.18
C CYS A 258 -13.92 16.73 2.71
N ASN A 259 -14.64 17.66 3.33
CA ASN A 259 -14.68 17.85 4.79
C ASN A 259 -15.98 17.31 5.41
N SER A 260 -16.87 16.73 4.61
CA SER A 260 -18.18 16.27 5.05
C SER A 260 -18.14 14.98 5.85
N GLN A 261 -19.15 14.82 6.70
CA GLN A 261 -19.50 13.58 7.40
C GLN A 261 -19.65 12.38 6.45
N LEU A 262 -19.81 12.61 5.14
CA LEU A 262 -19.90 11.58 4.10
C LEU A 262 -18.67 10.69 3.97
N LEU A 263 -17.46 11.23 4.17
CA LEU A 263 -16.25 10.39 4.23
C LEU A 263 -16.28 9.38 5.40
N HIS A 264 -17.16 9.56 6.37
CA HIS A 264 -17.38 8.62 7.48
C HIS A 264 -18.46 7.58 7.19
N VAL A 265 -19.31 7.82 6.20
CA VAL A 265 -20.39 6.89 5.86
C VAL A 265 -20.00 5.99 4.69
N VAL A 266 -19.22 6.53 3.74
CA VAL A 266 -18.81 5.82 2.51
C VAL A 266 -17.44 5.18 2.68
N ASP A 267 -17.31 3.91 2.27
CA ASP A 267 -16.11 3.08 2.39
C ASP A 267 -15.05 3.35 1.30
N ASN A 268 -15.39 4.05 0.22
CA ASN A 268 -14.48 4.36 -0.90
C ASN A 268 -13.12 4.92 -0.46
N TYR A 269 -13.08 5.80 0.54
CA TYR A 269 -11.81 6.34 1.04
C TYR A 269 -10.98 5.30 1.79
N ALA A 270 -11.63 4.38 2.52
CA ALA A 270 -10.95 3.25 3.15
C ALA A 270 -10.38 2.29 2.10
N LEU A 271 -11.16 2.00 1.05
CA LEU A 271 -10.75 1.14 -0.06
C LEU A 271 -9.55 1.73 -0.82
N LEU A 272 -9.56 3.03 -1.08
CA LEU A 272 -8.41 3.73 -1.67
C LEU A 272 -7.15 3.56 -0.83
N ASN A 273 -7.24 3.74 0.49
CA ASN A 273 -6.10 3.60 1.40
C ASN A 273 -5.57 2.16 1.43
N LEU A 274 -6.46 1.17 1.36
CA LEU A 274 -6.11 -0.24 1.23
C LEU A 274 -5.37 -0.52 -0.09
N ASP A 275 -5.85 0.04 -1.21
CA ASP A 275 -5.22 -0.08 -2.53
C ASP A 275 -3.85 0.62 -2.61
N ILE A 276 -3.68 1.76 -1.95
CA ILE A 276 -2.37 2.44 -1.84
C ILE A 276 -1.38 1.55 -1.09
N ALA A 277 -1.78 1.00 0.07
CA ALA A 277 -0.93 0.11 0.85
C ALA A 277 -0.55 -1.16 0.07
N TRP A 278 -1.49 -1.74 -0.68
CA TRP A 278 -1.21 -2.84 -1.59
C TRP A 278 -0.22 -2.46 -2.69
N THR A 279 -0.38 -1.28 -3.29
CA THR A 279 0.51 -0.81 -4.35
C THR A 279 1.92 -0.55 -3.84
N TYR A 280 2.08 -0.05 -2.60
CA TYR A 280 3.38 0.02 -1.94
C TYR A 280 4.04 -1.36 -1.80
N LEU A 281 3.28 -2.38 -1.43
CA LEU A 281 3.78 -3.75 -1.34
C LEU A 281 4.21 -4.27 -2.72
N CYS A 282 3.40 -4.10 -3.76
CA CYS A 282 3.73 -4.51 -5.13
C CYS A 282 5.00 -3.82 -5.65
N LEU A 283 5.19 -2.54 -5.31
CA LEU A 283 6.40 -1.78 -5.63
C LEU A 283 7.58 -2.09 -4.69
N LYS A 284 7.42 -3.03 -3.75
CA LYS A 284 8.41 -3.43 -2.73
C LYS A 284 8.93 -2.25 -1.91
N ASN A 285 8.04 -1.33 -1.57
CA ASN A 285 8.37 -0.10 -0.88
C ASN A 285 8.22 -0.24 0.65
N ILE A 286 9.18 -0.94 1.25
CA ILE A 286 9.29 -1.12 2.71
C ILE A 286 9.54 0.22 3.45
N ASN A 287 9.88 1.31 2.75
CA ASN A 287 10.17 2.58 3.43
C ASN A 287 8.94 3.46 3.65
N GLN A 288 7.82 3.19 2.97
CA GLN A 288 6.54 3.82 3.26
C GLN A 288 5.76 3.08 4.35
N LEU A 289 6.38 2.13 5.08
CA LEU A 289 5.73 1.43 6.20
C LEU A 289 5.02 2.37 7.18
N PRO A 290 5.57 3.54 7.57
CA PRO A 290 4.84 4.45 8.47
C PRO A 290 3.55 5.00 7.86
N ASP A 291 3.57 5.36 6.57
CA ASP A 291 2.39 5.81 5.84
C ASP A 291 1.42 4.64 5.64
N ALA A 292 1.90 3.48 5.22
CA ALA A 292 1.11 2.25 5.09
C ALA A 292 0.41 1.88 6.41
N GLU A 293 1.10 1.95 7.55
CA GLU A 293 0.50 1.70 8.87
C GLU A 293 -0.63 2.69 9.18
N GLN A 294 -0.42 3.99 8.93
CA GLN A 294 -1.48 4.99 9.12
C GLN A 294 -2.68 4.72 8.21
N ARG A 295 -2.44 4.37 6.95
CA ARG A 295 -3.49 4.06 5.97
C ARG A 295 -4.28 2.79 6.33
N LEU A 296 -3.61 1.74 6.78
CA LEU A 296 -4.24 0.49 7.20
C LEU A 296 -5.06 0.69 8.49
N ARG A 297 -4.56 1.48 9.46
CA ARG A 297 -5.35 1.87 10.64
C ARG A 297 -6.61 2.64 10.27
N LEU A 298 -6.48 3.63 9.37
CA LEU A 298 -7.63 4.39 8.88
C LEU A 298 -8.65 3.47 8.20
N CYS A 299 -8.18 2.53 7.37
CA CYS A 299 -9.03 1.55 6.72
C CYS A 299 -9.78 0.66 7.72
N GLU A 300 -9.09 0.16 8.75
CA GLU A 300 -9.68 -0.63 9.83
C GLU A 300 -10.76 0.14 10.60
N ASP A 301 -10.47 1.38 11.01
CA ASP A 301 -11.43 2.23 11.72
C ASP A 301 -12.68 2.51 10.88
N LYS A 302 -12.50 2.76 9.58
CA LYS A 302 -13.61 3.00 8.65
C LYS A 302 -14.40 1.73 8.38
N PHE A 303 -13.77 0.58 8.20
CA PHE A 303 -14.48 -0.70 8.08
C PHE A 303 -15.27 -1.03 9.34
N ARG A 304 -14.71 -0.77 10.53
CA ARG A 304 -15.46 -0.92 11.79
C ARG A 304 -16.66 0.01 11.86
N GLN A 305 -16.53 1.27 11.42
CA GLN A 305 -17.64 2.23 11.37
C GLN A 305 -18.71 1.84 10.34
N SER A 306 -18.30 1.47 9.13
CA SER A 306 -19.21 1.14 8.02
C SER A 306 -19.87 -0.23 8.19
N TYR A 307 -19.13 -1.22 8.68
CA TYR A 307 -19.57 -2.61 8.76
C TYR A 307 -20.04 -3.06 10.16
N GLY A 308 -19.69 -2.28 11.19
CA GLY A 308 -19.95 -2.60 12.59
C GLY A 308 -18.95 -3.63 13.15
N ASP A 309 -18.86 -3.71 14.48
CA ASP A 309 -18.03 -4.72 15.15
C ASP A 309 -18.43 -6.13 14.70
N ASN A 310 -17.43 -6.93 14.30
CA ASN A 310 -17.61 -8.28 13.77
C ASN A 310 -18.63 -8.34 12.61
N MET A 311 -18.67 -7.32 11.75
CA MET A 311 -19.57 -7.23 10.60
C MET A 311 -21.07 -7.19 10.97
N ARG A 312 -21.43 -6.97 12.24
CA ARG A 312 -22.82 -7.06 12.71
C ARG A 312 -23.77 -6.08 12.00
N ARG A 313 -23.31 -4.87 11.68
CA ARG A 313 -24.14 -3.83 11.04
C ARG A 313 -24.42 -4.17 9.58
N VAL A 314 -23.39 -4.52 8.81
CA VAL A 314 -23.56 -4.96 7.42
C VAL A 314 -24.36 -6.26 7.34
N THR A 315 -24.14 -7.19 8.26
CA THR A 315 -24.93 -8.43 8.33
C THR A 315 -26.41 -8.15 8.60
N ALA A 316 -26.74 -7.14 9.41
CA ALA A 316 -28.12 -6.73 9.67
C ALA A 316 -28.79 -6.04 8.47
N ILE A 317 -28.04 -5.24 7.70
CA ILE A 317 -28.57 -4.46 6.57
C ILE A 317 -28.65 -5.30 5.29
N LYS A 318 -27.60 -6.08 4.99
CA LYS A 318 -27.43 -6.82 3.73
C LYS A 318 -27.63 -8.35 3.89
N GLY A 319 -27.79 -8.85 5.11
CA GLY A 319 -27.89 -10.28 5.43
C GLY A 319 -26.55 -10.96 5.71
N THR A 320 -26.56 -12.25 6.04
CA THR A 320 -25.36 -13.10 6.24
C THR A 320 -24.67 -13.51 4.94
N GLN A 321 -25.10 -12.97 3.79
CA GLN A 321 -24.93 -13.57 2.47
C GLN A 321 -23.70 -13.05 1.70
N GLN A 322 -22.82 -12.26 2.31
CA GLN A 322 -21.81 -11.48 1.57
C GLN A 322 -20.36 -11.97 1.77
N CYS A 323 -19.72 -12.21 0.62
CA CYS A 323 -18.33 -12.65 0.45
C CYS A 323 -17.37 -11.48 0.12
N SER A 324 -17.89 -10.39 -0.47
CA SER A 324 -17.09 -9.23 -0.92
C SER A 324 -16.41 -8.48 0.23
N GLU A 325 -17.15 -8.14 1.28
CA GLU A 325 -16.63 -7.41 2.43
C GLU A 325 -15.66 -8.27 3.26
N LYS A 326 -15.90 -9.59 3.32
CA LYS A 326 -14.96 -10.55 3.91
C LYS A 326 -13.63 -10.60 3.15
N ALA A 327 -13.67 -10.56 1.82
CA ALA A 327 -12.46 -10.51 1.01
C ALA A 327 -11.66 -9.20 1.23
N LEU A 328 -12.35 -8.09 1.46
CA LEU A 328 -11.70 -6.81 1.80
C LEU A 328 -11.03 -6.85 3.19
N LEU A 329 -11.69 -7.45 4.18
CA LEU A 329 -11.11 -7.68 5.51
C LEU A 329 -9.90 -8.60 5.47
N LEU A 330 -9.99 -9.72 4.74
CA LEU A 330 -8.87 -10.62 4.51
C LEU A 330 -7.66 -9.86 3.94
N ARG A 331 -7.88 -9.00 2.94
CA ARG A 331 -6.81 -8.19 2.34
C ARG A 331 -6.21 -7.19 3.33
N LEU A 332 -7.04 -6.56 4.17
CA LEU A 332 -6.59 -5.69 5.25
C LEU A 332 -5.72 -6.45 6.25
N HIS A 333 -6.17 -7.61 6.74
CA HIS A 333 -5.43 -8.43 7.69
C HIS A 333 -4.12 -8.95 7.10
N LEU A 334 -4.12 -9.38 5.83
CA LEU A 334 -2.91 -9.80 5.13
C LEU A 334 -1.88 -8.67 5.06
N LEU A 335 -2.30 -7.46 4.69
CA LEU A 335 -1.42 -6.30 4.64
C LEU A 335 -0.90 -5.90 6.02
N LYS A 336 -1.73 -6.03 7.08
CA LYS A 336 -1.28 -5.82 8.46
C LYS A 336 -0.27 -6.87 8.92
N ALA A 337 -0.46 -8.15 8.58
CA ALA A 337 0.49 -9.22 8.89
C ALA A 337 1.86 -8.95 8.23
N VAL A 338 1.85 -8.57 6.95
CA VAL A 338 3.07 -8.16 6.22
C VAL A 338 3.72 -6.93 6.85
N LEU A 339 2.93 -5.93 7.24
CA LEU A 339 3.42 -4.75 7.96
C LEU A 339 4.11 -5.15 9.27
N PHE A 340 3.47 -5.97 10.11
CA PHE A 340 4.03 -6.43 11.38
C PHE A 340 5.33 -7.22 11.19
N PHE A 341 5.38 -8.08 10.18
CA PHE A 341 6.59 -8.82 9.82
C PHE A 341 7.77 -7.86 9.55
N HIS A 342 7.55 -6.83 8.73
CA HIS A 342 8.60 -5.85 8.41
C HIS A 342 8.91 -4.87 9.56
N GLN A 343 8.00 -4.71 10.54
CA GLN A 343 8.24 -4.00 11.79
C GLN A 343 8.98 -4.84 12.84
N ASN A 344 9.31 -6.10 12.52
CA ASN A 344 9.85 -7.10 13.44
C ASN A 344 8.91 -7.47 14.61
N LYS A 345 7.61 -7.23 14.46
CA LYS A 345 6.56 -7.69 15.38
C LYS A 345 6.13 -9.10 14.98
N ARG A 346 6.99 -10.08 15.26
CA ARG A 346 6.90 -11.44 14.70
C ARG A 346 5.72 -12.22 15.26
N GLU A 347 5.51 -12.15 16.56
CA GLU A 347 4.39 -12.82 17.24
C GLU A 347 3.06 -12.26 16.72
N GLU A 348 2.93 -10.94 16.61
CA GLU A 348 1.73 -10.31 16.08
C GLU A 348 1.54 -10.62 14.59
N ALA A 349 2.61 -10.69 13.81
CA ALA A 349 2.55 -11.11 12.41
C ALA A 349 2.06 -12.55 12.29
N GLU A 350 2.59 -13.48 13.09
CA GLU A 350 2.20 -14.90 13.10
C GLU A 350 0.73 -15.07 13.45
N ILE A 351 0.28 -14.46 14.56
CA ILE A 351 -1.14 -14.47 14.95
C ILE A 351 -2.00 -13.92 13.81
N MET A 352 -1.58 -12.82 13.19
CA MET A 352 -2.36 -12.22 12.10
C MET A 352 -2.36 -13.09 10.84
N PHE A 353 -1.26 -13.80 10.53
CA PHE A 353 -1.22 -14.77 9.43
C PHE A 353 -2.14 -15.97 9.70
N GLN A 354 -2.25 -16.46 10.94
CA GLN A 354 -3.21 -17.52 11.30
C GLN A 354 -4.68 -17.07 11.10
N VAL A 355 -4.99 -15.82 11.46
CA VAL A 355 -6.30 -15.20 11.18
C VAL A 355 -6.56 -15.16 9.67
N VAL A 356 -5.59 -14.66 8.89
CA VAL A 356 -5.66 -14.59 7.43
C VAL A 356 -5.86 -15.97 6.81
N GLU A 357 -5.16 -16.99 7.30
CA GLU A 357 -5.31 -18.36 6.81
C GLU A 357 -6.72 -18.90 7.06
N THR A 358 -7.25 -18.70 8.27
CA THR A 358 -8.62 -19.10 8.63
C THR A 358 -9.66 -18.40 7.75
N GLU A 359 -9.51 -17.08 7.58
CA GLU A 359 -10.39 -16.28 6.73
C GLU A 359 -10.31 -16.71 5.26
N LEU A 360 -9.11 -16.95 4.74
CA LEU A 360 -8.90 -17.42 3.37
C LEU A 360 -9.54 -18.79 3.13
N GLN A 361 -9.38 -19.73 4.06
CA GLN A 361 -10.02 -21.05 4.00
C GLN A 361 -11.55 -20.91 3.96
N SER A 362 -12.13 -20.00 4.74
CA SER A 362 -13.58 -19.76 4.74
C SER A 362 -14.12 -19.17 3.42
N LEU A 363 -13.28 -18.46 2.65
CA LEU A 363 -13.65 -17.83 1.39
C LEU A 363 -13.41 -18.72 0.16
N ARG A 364 -12.53 -19.71 0.28
CA ARG A 364 -12.29 -20.70 -0.76
C ARG A 364 -13.52 -21.59 -0.91
N VAL A 365 -13.99 -21.80 -2.14
CA VAL A 365 -15.09 -22.73 -2.40
C VAL A 365 -14.57 -24.15 -2.22
N ASP A 366 -15.28 -24.95 -1.43
CA ASP A 366 -14.98 -26.37 -1.26
C ASP A 366 -15.37 -27.16 -2.52
N ASP A 367 -14.40 -27.87 -3.11
CA ASP A 367 -14.60 -28.58 -4.38
C ASP A 367 -15.54 -29.79 -4.22
N GLY A 368 -15.58 -30.43 -3.04
CA GLY A 368 -16.46 -31.57 -2.76
C GLY A 368 -17.92 -31.15 -2.61
N ALA A 369 -18.17 -30.10 -1.82
CA ALA A 369 -19.49 -29.48 -1.69
C ALA A 369 -19.99 -28.94 -3.03
N LEU A 370 -19.09 -28.35 -3.83
CA LEU A 370 -19.43 -27.90 -5.18
C LEU A 370 -19.85 -29.07 -6.08
N SER A 371 -19.08 -30.17 -6.10
CA SER A 371 -19.44 -31.37 -6.86
C SER A 371 -20.83 -31.88 -6.45
N THR A 372 -21.10 -31.90 -5.14
CA THR A 372 -22.37 -32.40 -4.60
C THR A 372 -23.56 -31.53 -5.06
N LEU A 373 -23.41 -30.20 -5.08
CA LEU A 373 -24.45 -29.31 -5.62
C LEU A 373 -24.67 -29.50 -7.12
N LEU A 374 -23.60 -29.73 -7.89
CA LEU A 374 -23.72 -30.02 -9.32
C LEU A 374 -24.45 -31.36 -9.55
N ASP A 375 -24.15 -32.38 -8.74
CA ASP A 375 -24.83 -33.69 -8.78
C ASP A 375 -26.32 -33.58 -8.39
N CYS A 376 -26.68 -32.63 -7.51
CA CYS A 376 -28.07 -32.28 -7.21
C CYS A 376 -28.79 -31.53 -8.34
N GLY A 377 -28.10 -31.19 -9.44
CA GLY A 377 -28.67 -30.52 -10.61
C GLY A 377 -28.66 -28.99 -10.54
N PHE A 378 -27.86 -28.40 -9.65
CA PHE A 378 -27.64 -26.95 -9.61
C PHE A 378 -26.57 -26.51 -10.62
N GLU A 379 -26.67 -25.28 -11.11
CA GLU A 379 -25.70 -24.69 -12.01
C GLU A 379 -24.40 -24.29 -11.30
N LEU A 380 -23.27 -24.41 -12.00
CA LEU A 380 -21.95 -24.07 -11.44
C LEU A 380 -21.87 -22.65 -10.85
N THR A 381 -22.48 -21.67 -11.52
CA THR A 381 -22.47 -20.27 -11.09
C THR A 381 -23.27 -20.07 -9.81
N GLU A 382 -24.51 -20.60 -9.73
CA GLU A 382 -25.35 -20.46 -8.54
C GLU A 382 -24.77 -21.26 -7.35
N SER A 383 -24.22 -22.47 -7.58
CA SER A 383 -23.59 -23.28 -6.54
C SER A 383 -22.38 -22.57 -5.94
N ARG A 384 -21.51 -21.96 -6.77
CA ARG A 384 -20.36 -21.19 -6.26
C ARG A 384 -20.77 -19.95 -5.47
N ILE A 385 -21.84 -19.28 -5.87
CA ILE A 385 -22.37 -18.12 -5.14
C ILE A 385 -22.94 -18.57 -3.80
N ALA A 386 -23.73 -19.64 -3.79
CA ALA A 386 -24.35 -20.19 -2.58
C ALA A 386 -23.31 -20.68 -1.57
N LEU A 387 -22.32 -21.46 -2.00
CA LEU A 387 -21.26 -21.94 -1.11
C LEU A 387 -20.45 -20.79 -0.50
N ARG A 388 -20.18 -19.72 -1.26
CA ARG A 388 -19.51 -18.52 -0.73
C ARG A 388 -20.37 -17.75 0.27
N ALA A 389 -21.67 -17.66 0.03
CA ALA A 389 -22.61 -16.99 0.92
C ALA A 389 -22.80 -17.80 2.24
N CYS A 390 -22.74 -19.12 2.14
CA CYS A 390 -23.03 -20.05 3.22
C CYS A 390 -21.79 -20.64 3.89
N SER A 391 -20.60 -20.07 3.67
CA SER A 391 -19.33 -20.53 4.24
C SER A 391 -19.08 -22.04 4.01
N ASN A 392 -19.34 -22.52 2.80
CA ASN A 392 -19.26 -23.93 2.37
C ASN A 392 -20.18 -24.92 3.10
N ASN A 393 -21.20 -24.45 3.84
CA ASN A 393 -22.21 -25.35 4.38
C ASN A 393 -23.21 -25.77 3.29
N LEU A 394 -23.23 -27.07 2.95
CA LEU A 394 -24.03 -27.62 1.86
C LEU A 394 -25.54 -27.43 2.06
N GLU A 395 -26.05 -27.70 3.27
CA GLU A 395 -27.48 -27.68 3.57
C GLU A 395 -28.05 -26.27 3.43
N THR A 396 -27.39 -25.29 4.05
CA THR A 396 -27.77 -23.88 3.94
C THR A 396 -27.56 -23.33 2.53
N ALA A 397 -26.60 -23.86 1.75
CA ALA A 397 -26.41 -23.50 0.35
C ALA A 397 -27.55 -23.98 -0.55
N ILE A 398 -28.10 -25.18 -0.32
CA ILE A 398 -29.28 -25.70 -1.03
C ILE A 398 -30.50 -24.82 -0.74
N GLU A 399 -30.74 -24.52 0.54
CA GLU A 399 -31.83 -23.62 0.96
C GLU A 399 -31.69 -22.23 0.31
N PHE A 400 -30.47 -21.70 0.28
CA PHE A 400 -30.16 -20.41 -0.34
C PHE A 400 -30.50 -20.39 -1.84
N ILE A 401 -30.10 -21.42 -2.58
CA ILE A 401 -30.39 -21.50 -4.03
C ILE A 401 -31.91 -21.54 -4.27
N ASN A 402 -32.62 -22.37 -3.51
CA ASN A 402 -34.07 -22.51 -3.65
C ASN A 402 -34.82 -21.21 -3.31
N SER A 403 -34.48 -20.58 -2.18
CA SER A 403 -35.05 -19.29 -1.77
C SER A 403 -34.81 -18.20 -2.83
N ARG A 404 -33.62 -18.17 -3.43
CA ARG A 404 -33.30 -17.20 -4.49
C ARG A 404 -34.11 -17.44 -5.76
N ARG A 405 -34.28 -18.69 -6.19
CA ARG A 405 -35.13 -19.05 -7.35
C ARG A 405 -36.60 -18.67 -7.13
N GLU A 406 -37.13 -18.88 -5.92
CA GLU A 406 -38.47 -18.44 -5.54
C GLU A 406 -38.63 -16.91 -5.57
N THR A 407 -37.61 -16.19 -5.11
CA THR A 407 -37.62 -14.72 -5.11
C THR A 407 -37.63 -14.15 -6.53
N VAL A 408 -36.81 -14.71 -7.43
CA VAL A 408 -36.75 -14.32 -8.85
C VAL A 408 -38.09 -14.58 -9.53
N THR A 409 -38.65 -15.79 -9.37
CA THR A 409 -39.95 -16.13 -9.97
C THR A 409 -41.09 -15.26 -9.42
N THR A 410 -41.04 -14.87 -8.15
CA THR A 410 -42.01 -13.96 -7.53
C THR A 410 -41.89 -12.53 -8.09
N ASN A 411 -40.67 -12.04 -8.29
CA ASN A 411 -40.42 -10.72 -8.86
C ASN A 411 -40.81 -10.65 -10.34
N GLU A 412 -40.56 -11.69 -11.12
CA GLU A 412 -41.01 -11.80 -12.52
C GLU A 412 -42.55 -11.79 -12.63
N LYS A 413 -43.25 -12.47 -11.71
CA LYS A 413 -44.72 -12.42 -11.64
C LYS A 413 -45.24 -11.03 -11.28
N LYS A 414 -44.54 -10.29 -10.41
CA LYS A 414 -44.87 -8.90 -10.05
C LYS A 414 -44.60 -7.91 -11.19
N SER A 415 -43.54 -8.11 -11.97
CA SER A 415 -43.20 -7.23 -13.11
C SER A 415 -44.10 -7.44 -14.33
N LYS A 416 -44.87 -8.53 -14.38
CA LYS A 416 -45.86 -8.82 -15.43
C LYS A 416 -47.29 -8.39 -15.07
N ARG A 417 -47.48 -7.84 -13.86
CA ARG A 417 -48.69 -7.13 -13.43
C ARG A 417 -48.47 -5.64 -13.60
#